data_AF-A0A925HIJ1-F1
#
_entry.id   AF-A0A925HIJ1-F1
#
_cell.length_a   1.000
_cell.length_b   1.000
_cell.length_c   1.000
_cell.angle_alpha   90.00
_cell.angle_beta   90.00
_cell.angle_gamma   90.00
#
_symmetry.space_group_name_H-M   'P 1'
#
loop_
_entity.id
_entity.type
_entity.pdbx_description
1 polymer ?
#
loop_
_entity_poly.entity_id
_entity_poly.type
_entity_poly.pdbx_seq_one_letter_code
_entity_poly.pdbx_strand_id
1 'polypeptide(L)'
;ELGVLFSSRGAEDDAERMYRLSLEYSPRHAMSANNLGFHLLEREGGLAEAARLIEVAAAERSDEPSVLDSLGWLRYRQGVIEDQRAADGAVVRRGAVSLIQDSIKLDQDGGLNPTRYDHLGDALWLRATPESRAEAAFAWNLAEQGIRAVLEGVPISGQGDAELRARLGRLERLVRAKQLAALRGEEPEVAPHGPINTAEPHEPPARATDEQPPPGKLLHE
;
A
#
# COMPACT_ATOMS: atom_id res chain seq x y z
N GLU A 1 -4.40 -6.34 -5.26
CA GLU A 1 -3.56 -6.04 -4.08
C GLU A 1 -2.38 -6.98 -3.94
N LEU A 2 -2.60 -8.29 -3.74
CA LEU A 2 -1.49 -9.27 -3.69
C LEU A 2 -0.62 -9.22 -4.96
N GLY A 3 -1.22 -9.09 -6.14
CA GLY A 3 -0.48 -8.97 -7.40
C GLY A 3 0.49 -7.78 -7.46
N VAL A 4 0.16 -6.63 -6.87
CA VAL A 4 1.05 -5.46 -6.82
C VAL A 4 2.11 -5.63 -5.73
N LEU A 5 1.73 -6.13 -4.55
CA LEU A 5 2.65 -6.39 -3.44
C LEU A 5 3.69 -7.48 -3.74
N PHE A 6 3.46 -8.31 -4.76
CA PHE A 6 4.34 -9.42 -5.15
C PHE A 6 4.92 -9.29 -6.56
N SER A 7 4.71 -8.16 -7.25
CA SER A 7 5.29 -7.89 -8.58
C SER A 7 6.79 -7.59 -8.49
N SER A 8 7.55 -7.92 -9.53
CA SER A 8 8.94 -7.46 -9.66
C SER A 8 8.97 -5.98 -10.06
N ARG A 9 10.07 -5.26 -9.76
CA ARG A 9 10.19 -3.82 -10.10
C ARG A 9 9.92 -3.52 -11.59
N GLY A 10 10.40 -4.38 -12.50
CA GLY A 10 10.13 -4.20 -13.93
C GLY A 10 8.65 -4.38 -14.28
N ALA A 11 7.96 -5.30 -13.62
CA ALA A 11 6.51 -5.47 -13.80
C ALA A 11 5.71 -4.32 -13.17
N GLU A 12 6.20 -3.72 -12.09
CA GLU A 12 5.60 -2.54 -11.45
C GLU A 12 5.65 -1.32 -12.38
N ASP A 13 6.81 -1.03 -12.99
CA ASP A 13 6.97 0.10 -13.91
C ASP A 13 6.10 -0.07 -15.17
N ASP A 14 5.97 -1.30 -15.68
CA ASP A 14 5.10 -1.63 -16.81
C ASP A 14 3.62 -1.47 -16.43
N ALA A 15 3.23 -1.92 -15.24
CA ALA A 15 1.87 -1.77 -14.73
C ALA A 15 1.48 -0.31 -14.54
N GLU A 16 2.37 0.53 -13.98
CA GLU A 16 2.12 1.97 -13.85
C GLU A 16 1.79 2.61 -15.20
N ARG A 17 2.58 2.33 -16.25
CA ARG A 17 2.33 2.88 -17.59
C ARG A 17 0.97 2.46 -18.13
N MET A 18 0.57 1.20 -17.92
CA MET A 18 -0.74 0.70 -18.34
C MET A 18 -1.89 1.34 -17.55
N TYR A 19 -1.72 1.58 -16.25
CA TYR A 19 -2.74 2.28 -15.46
C TYR A 19 -2.88 3.74 -15.88
N ARG A 20 -1.76 4.44 -16.14
CA ARG A 20 -1.80 5.81 -16.65
C ARG A 20 -2.52 5.87 -18.00
N LEU A 21 -2.19 4.98 -18.93
CA LEU A 21 -2.87 4.88 -20.23
C LEU A 21 -4.38 4.62 -20.06
N SER A 22 -4.77 3.70 -19.18
CA SER A 22 -6.19 3.44 -18.88
C SER A 22 -6.91 4.71 -18.39
N LEU A 23 -6.25 5.50 -17.55
CA LEU A 23 -6.80 6.74 -16.99
C LEU A 23 -6.82 7.90 -17.99
N GLU A 24 -5.99 7.88 -19.04
CA GLU A 24 -6.12 8.81 -20.16
C GLU A 24 -7.44 8.58 -20.93
N TYR A 25 -7.82 7.33 -21.15
CA TYR A 25 -9.07 6.98 -21.83
C TYR A 25 -10.29 7.04 -20.91
N SER A 26 -10.13 6.68 -19.64
CA SER A 26 -11.20 6.66 -18.64
C SER A 26 -10.70 7.22 -17.30
N PRO A 27 -10.76 8.55 -17.11
CA PRO A 27 -10.20 9.22 -15.94
C PRO A 27 -10.79 8.81 -14.58
N ARG A 28 -11.96 8.16 -14.60
CA ARG A 28 -12.66 7.64 -13.42
C ARG A 28 -12.70 6.11 -13.40
N HIS A 29 -11.81 5.43 -14.11
CA HIS A 29 -11.73 3.97 -14.05
C HIS A 29 -11.23 3.52 -12.65
N ALA A 30 -12.17 3.09 -11.81
CA ALA A 30 -11.94 2.84 -10.38
C ALA A 30 -10.71 1.97 -10.10
N MET A 31 -10.59 0.81 -10.76
CA MET A 31 -9.50 -0.13 -10.50
C MET A 31 -8.14 0.38 -10.98
N SER A 32 -8.09 1.14 -12.08
CA SER A 32 -6.84 1.73 -12.55
C SER A 32 -6.40 2.88 -11.64
N ALA A 33 -7.35 3.69 -11.19
CA ALA A 33 -7.09 4.74 -10.20
C ALA A 33 -6.62 4.12 -8.87
N ASN A 34 -7.26 3.05 -8.41
CA ASN A 34 -6.87 2.35 -7.20
C ASN A 34 -5.45 1.78 -7.30
N ASN A 35 -5.16 1.01 -8.35
CA ASN A 35 -3.87 0.34 -8.48
C ASN A 35 -2.73 1.34 -8.67
N LEU A 36 -2.92 2.38 -9.49
CA LEU A 36 -1.92 3.45 -9.63
C LEU A 36 -1.77 4.23 -8.32
N GLY A 37 -2.88 4.58 -7.68
CA GLY A 37 -2.86 5.32 -6.42
C GLY A 37 -2.15 4.56 -5.31
N PHE A 38 -2.43 3.27 -5.15
CA PHE A 38 -1.73 2.40 -4.21
C PHE A 38 -0.24 2.28 -4.56
N HIS A 39 0.10 2.08 -5.84
CA HIS A 39 1.51 2.03 -6.27
C HIS A 39 2.28 3.30 -5.91
N LEU A 40 1.68 4.47 -6.13
CA LEU A 40 2.27 5.77 -5.79
C LEU A 40 2.33 6.02 -4.28
N LEU A 41 1.38 5.49 -3.51
CA LEU A 41 1.33 5.62 -2.05
C LEU A 41 2.51 4.90 -1.38
N GLU A 42 2.93 3.77 -1.93
CA GLU A 42 4.06 2.97 -1.46
C GLU A 42 5.43 3.59 -1.81
N ARG A 43 5.45 4.67 -2.59
CA ARG A 43 6.67 5.39 -2.99
C ARG A 43 6.78 6.74 -2.29
N GLU A 44 8.01 7.19 -2.09
CA GLU A 44 8.27 8.53 -1.57
C GLU A 44 7.81 9.60 -2.59
N GLY A 45 7.23 10.69 -2.10
CA GLY A 45 6.80 11.83 -2.92
C GLY A 45 5.49 11.65 -3.72
N GLY A 46 4.90 10.46 -3.75
CA GLY A 46 3.69 10.18 -4.55
C GLY A 46 2.35 10.51 -3.88
N LEU A 47 2.35 11.01 -2.63
CA LEU A 47 1.15 11.04 -1.80
C LEU A 47 0.00 11.89 -2.38
N ALA A 48 0.30 13.07 -2.94
CA ALA A 48 -0.76 13.97 -3.41
C ALA A 48 -1.52 13.36 -4.60
N GLU A 49 -0.80 12.78 -5.56
CA GLU A 49 -1.41 12.07 -6.69
C GLU A 49 -2.12 10.80 -6.21
N ALA A 50 -1.48 10.01 -5.35
CA ALA A 50 -2.06 8.81 -4.75
C ALA A 50 -3.39 9.10 -4.06
N ALA A 51 -3.43 10.15 -3.23
CA ALA A 51 -4.64 10.55 -2.51
C ALA A 51 -5.79 10.82 -3.47
N ARG A 52 -5.54 11.62 -4.51
CA ARG A 52 -6.54 11.99 -5.49
C ARG A 52 -7.07 10.77 -6.27
N LEU A 53 -6.19 9.85 -6.66
CA LEU A 53 -6.56 8.64 -7.39
C LEU A 53 -7.35 7.64 -6.53
N ILE A 54 -6.91 7.40 -5.30
CA ILE A 54 -7.58 6.51 -4.34
C ILE A 54 -8.96 7.07 -3.97
N GLU A 55 -9.07 8.39 -3.77
CA GLU A 55 -10.37 9.03 -3.49
C GLU A 55 -11.33 8.95 -4.67
N VAL A 56 -10.83 9.06 -5.92
CA VAL A 56 -11.64 8.78 -7.12
C VAL A 56 -12.10 7.33 -7.13
N ALA A 57 -11.20 6.36 -6.90
CA ALA A 57 -11.56 4.95 -6.86
C ALA A 57 -12.65 4.66 -5.83
N ALA A 58 -12.50 5.18 -4.62
CA ALA A 58 -13.48 5.02 -3.54
C ALA A 58 -14.83 5.66 -3.84
N ALA A 59 -14.85 6.78 -4.59
CA ALA A 59 -16.10 7.40 -5.04
C ALA A 59 -16.85 6.54 -6.08
N GLU A 60 -16.14 5.76 -6.90
CA GLU A 60 -16.74 4.90 -7.92
C GLU A 60 -17.12 3.50 -7.40
N ARG A 61 -16.34 2.97 -6.45
CA ARG A 61 -16.39 1.57 -6.00
C ARG A 61 -16.12 1.48 -4.50
N SER A 62 -17.02 2.03 -3.68
CA SER A 62 -16.92 1.95 -2.22
C SER A 62 -17.25 0.56 -1.65
N ASP A 63 -17.73 -0.36 -2.48
CA ASP A 63 -18.08 -1.75 -2.17
C ASP A 63 -16.97 -2.74 -2.52
N GLU A 64 -15.93 -2.28 -3.22
CA GLU A 64 -14.78 -3.09 -3.60
C GLU A 64 -13.77 -3.16 -2.42
N PRO A 65 -13.51 -4.36 -1.86
CA PRO A 65 -12.62 -4.53 -0.71
C PRO A 65 -11.25 -3.90 -0.92
N SER A 66 -10.68 -4.04 -2.13
CA SER A 66 -9.36 -3.50 -2.43
C SER A 66 -9.30 -1.97 -2.50
N VAL A 67 -10.41 -1.35 -2.88
CA VAL A 67 -10.51 0.11 -2.89
C VAL A 67 -10.63 0.66 -1.47
N LEU A 68 -11.40 -0.01 -0.61
CA LEU A 68 -11.52 0.38 0.79
C LEU A 68 -10.22 0.20 1.58
N ASP A 69 -9.49 -0.88 1.35
CA ASP A 69 -8.18 -1.10 1.99
C ASP A 69 -7.19 0.00 1.58
N SER A 70 -7.09 0.30 0.28
CA SER A 70 -6.23 1.37 -0.24
C SER A 70 -6.59 2.75 0.33
N LEU A 71 -7.90 3.05 0.47
CA LEU A 71 -8.34 4.28 1.14
C LEU A 71 -7.99 4.28 2.63
N GLY A 72 -8.16 3.15 3.33
CA GLY A 72 -7.76 3.00 4.72
C GLY A 72 -6.26 3.20 4.91
N TRP A 73 -5.45 2.63 4.02
CA TRP A 73 -4.00 2.80 4.01
C TRP A 73 -3.58 4.24 3.74
N LEU A 74 -4.25 4.92 2.80
CA LEU A 74 -4.05 6.37 2.61
C LEU A 74 -4.33 7.16 3.89
N ARG A 75 -5.42 6.85 4.60
CA ARG A 75 -5.75 7.50 5.88
C ARG A 75 -4.70 7.22 6.95
N TYR A 76 -4.18 6.00 7.00
CA TYR A 76 -3.05 5.63 7.87
C TYR A 76 -1.82 6.49 7.57
N ARG A 77 -1.40 6.58 6.31
CA ARG A 77 -0.26 7.39 5.88
C ARG A 77 -0.42 8.86 6.23
N GLN A 78 -1.66 9.37 6.23
CA GLN A 78 -2.02 10.74 6.63
C GLN A 78 -2.14 10.94 8.15
N GLY A 79 -2.00 9.89 8.97
CA GLY A 79 -2.22 9.93 10.42
C GLY A 79 -3.69 10.02 10.84
N VAL A 80 -4.64 9.81 9.92
CA VAL A 80 -6.09 9.81 10.21
C VAL A 80 -6.51 8.41 10.62
N ILE A 81 -6.25 8.06 11.87
CA ILE A 81 -6.48 6.70 12.39
C ILE A 81 -7.96 6.46 12.72
N GLU A 82 -8.59 7.42 13.39
CA GLU A 82 -9.97 7.36 13.84
C GLU A 82 -10.95 8.05 12.90
N ASP A 83 -12.21 7.63 12.96
CA ASP A 83 -13.31 8.33 12.32
C ASP A 83 -13.47 9.73 12.93
N GLN A 84 -13.44 10.74 12.07
CA GLN A 84 -13.76 12.11 12.45
C GLN A 84 -15.27 12.30 12.39
N ARG A 85 -15.84 12.86 13.45
CA ARG A 85 -17.28 13.04 13.61
C ARG A 85 -17.65 14.51 13.78
N ALA A 86 -18.80 14.89 13.23
CA ALA A 86 -19.43 16.18 13.49
C ALA A 86 -20.04 16.22 14.90
N ALA A 87 -20.48 17.41 15.33
CA ALA A 87 -21.08 17.62 16.66
C ALA A 87 -22.37 16.82 16.89
N ASP A 88 -23.08 16.46 15.81
CA ASP A 88 -24.28 15.61 15.84
C ASP A 88 -23.95 14.10 15.84
N GLY A 89 -22.67 13.74 15.84
CA GLY A 89 -22.18 12.36 15.84
C GLY A 89 -22.03 11.73 14.45
N ALA A 90 -22.41 12.41 13.37
CA ALA A 90 -22.26 11.91 12.01
C ALA A 90 -20.78 11.77 11.64
N VAL A 91 -20.38 10.65 11.02
CA VAL A 91 -19.01 10.47 10.50
C VAL A 91 -18.84 11.39 9.29
N VAL A 92 -17.93 12.36 9.42
CA VAL A 92 -17.59 13.30 8.33
C VAL A 92 -16.39 12.82 7.52
N ARG A 93 -15.51 12.05 8.15
CA ARG A 93 -14.36 11.41 7.47
C ARG A 93 -14.04 10.11 8.17
N ARG A 94 -14.02 9.03 7.41
CA ARG A 94 -13.62 7.72 7.93
C ARG A 94 -12.10 7.67 8.17
N GLY A 95 -11.70 7.04 9.27
CA GLY A 95 -10.32 6.77 9.62
C GLY A 95 -9.81 5.44 9.08
N ALA A 96 -8.51 5.22 9.20
CA ALA A 96 -7.84 4.01 8.72
C ALA A 96 -8.46 2.73 9.27
N VAL A 97 -8.71 2.68 10.60
CA VAL A 97 -9.18 1.46 11.25
C VAL A 97 -10.55 1.03 10.72
N SER A 98 -11.52 1.94 10.61
CA SER A 98 -12.87 1.59 10.16
C SER A 98 -12.88 1.15 8.70
N LEU A 99 -12.06 1.78 7.84
CA LEU A 99 -11.96 1.46 6.42
C LEU A 99 -11.37 0.07 6.19
N ILE A 100 -10.25 -0.25 6.85
CA ILE A 100 -9.57 -1.54 6.70
C ILE A 100 -10.41 -2.66 7.34
N GLN A 101 -11.09 -2.41 8.46
CA GLN A 101 -12.01 -3.40 9.03
C GLN A 101 -13.16 -3.73 8.07
N ASP A 102 -13.71 -2.74 7.38
CA ASP A 102 -14.79 -2.99 6.42
C ASP A 102 -14.28 -3.63 5.12
N SER A 103 -13.05 -3.32 4.67
CA SER A 103 -12.44 -4.04 3.55
C SER A 103 -12.32 -5.54 3.84
N ILE A 104 -11.90 -5.91 5.06
CA ILE A 104 -11.81 -7.30 5.50
C ILE A 104 -13.19 -7.96 5.57
N LYS A 105 -14.23 -7.26 6.04
CA LYS A 105 -15.60 -7.81 6.12
C LYS A 105 -16.22 -8.06 4.74
N LEU A 106 -15.90 -7.21 3.77
CA LEU A 106 -16.40 -7.32 2.40
C LEU A 106 -15.65 -8.40 1.60
N ASP A 107 -14.50 -8.85 2.08
CA ASP A 107 -13.73 -9.91 1.46
C ASP A 107 -14.45 -11.27 1.60
N GLN A 108 -15.16 -11.67 0.55
CA GLN A 108 -15.93 -12.92 0.52
C GLN A 108 -15.08 -14.13 0.08
N ASP A 109 -13.80 -13.93 -0.22
CA ASP A 109 -12.93 -14.96 -0.80
C ASP A 109 -12.55 -16.06 0.21
N GLY A 110 -12.94 -15.91 1.48
CA GLY A 110 -12.80 -16.92 2.53
C GLY A 110 -11.36 -17.18 3.01
N GLY A 111 -10.37 -16.54 2.38
CA GLY A 111 -8.96 -16.59 2.75
C GLY A 111 -8.54 -15.41 3.62
N LEU A 112 -7.45 -15.58 4.38
CA LEU A 112 -6.82 -14.48 5.11
C LEU A 112 -5.99 -13.64 4.13
N ASN A 113 -6.44 -12.43 3.79
CA ASN A 113 -5.64 -11.50 2.98
C ASN A 113 -4.54 -10.85 3.83
N PRO A 114 -3.26 -11.18 3.62
CA PRO A 114 -2.21 -10.73 4.52
C PRO A 114 -2.00 -9.22 4.57
N THR A 115 -2.16 -8.56 3.43
CA THR A 115 -1.94 -7.11 3.30
C THR A 115 -2.93 -6.35 4.17
N ARG A 116 -4.22 -6.71 4.09
CA ARG A 116 -5.27 -6.03 4.87
C ARG A 116 -5.07 -6.22 6.37
N TYR A 117 -4.67 -7.42 6.79
CA TYR A 117 -4.39 -7.68 8.20
C TYR A 117 -3.10 -7.01 8.70
N ASP A 118 -2.06 -6.87 7.87
CA ASP A 118 -0.86 -6.10 8.23
C ASP A 118 -1.19 -4.60 8.35
N HIS A 119 -1.91 -4.03 7.38
CA HIS A 119 -2.41 -2.66 7.44
C HIS A 119 -3.28 -2.41 8.67
N LEU A 120 -4.18 -3.35 9.00
CA LEU A 120 -5.03 -3.26 10.18
C LEU A 120 -4.20 -3.27 11.46
N GLY A 121 -3.19 -4.15 11.55
CA GLY A 121 -2.30 -4.22 12.70
C GLY A 121 -1.56 -2.90 12.93
N ASP A 122 -1.00 -2.33 11.87
CA ASP A 122 -0.32 -1.04 11.92
C ASP A 122 -1.26 0.10 12.36
N ALA A 123 -2.47 0.17 11.80
CA ALA A 123 -3.46 1.18 12.16
C ALA A 123 -3.95 1.05 13.61
N LEU A 124 -4.21 -0.18 14.07
CA LEU A 124 -4.62 -0.46 15.44
C LEU A 124 -3.53 -0.15 16.46
N TRP A 125 -2.26 -0.36 16.08
CA TRP A 125 -1.14 0.01 16.93
C TRP A 125 -1.10 1.53 17.16
N LEU A 126 -1.28 2.32 16.10
CA LEU A 126 -1.33 3.80 16.20
C LEU A 126 -2.56 4.36 16.90
N ARG A 127 -3.66 3.59 16.98
CA ARG A 127 -4.82 3.95 17.82
C ARG A 127 -4.43 4.04 19.31
N ALA A 128 -3.38 3.34 19.73
CA ALA A 128 -2.70 3.48 21.01
C ALA A 128 -3.55 3.25 22.28
N THR A 129 -4.64 2.48 22.21
CA THR A 129 -5.36 2.00 23.41
C THR A 129 -4.86 0.62 23.83
N PRO A 130 -4.99 0.21 25.11
CA PRO A 130 -4.62 -1.14 25.54
C PRO A 130 -5.31 -2.24 24.71
N GLU A 131 -6.60 -2.05 24.41
CA GLU A 131 -7.40 -2.97 23.60
C GLU A 131 -6.89 -3.00 22.15
N SER A 132 -6.58 -1.83 21.57
CA SER A 132 -6.07 -1.75 20.20
C SER A 132 -4.71 -2.39 20.02
N ARG A 133 -3.84 -2.33 21.03
CA ARG A 133 -2.52 -2.99 20.99
C ARG A 133 -2.66 -4.52 20.98
N ALA A 134 -3.60 -5.06 21.74
CA ALA A 134 -3.91 -6.49 21.71
C ALA A 134 -4.52 -6.91 20.36
N GLU A 135 -5.44 -6.11 19.83
CA GLU A 135 -6.03 -6.34 18.50
C GLU A 135 -4.97 -6.22 17.38
N ALA A 136 -4.00 -5.32 17.49
CA ALA A 136 -2.90 -5.19 16.54
C ALA A 136 -2.04 -6.45 16.48
N ALA A 137 -1.64 -6.99 17.64
CA ALA A 137 -0.91 -8.25 17.74
C ALA A 137 -1.70 -9.42 17.12
N PHE A 138 -3.01 -9.43 17.32
CA PHE A 138 -3.88 -10.43 16.70
C PHE A 138 -4.00 -10.27 15.17
N ALA A 139 -4.10 -9.03 14.67
CA ALA A 139 -4.15 -8.75 13.24
C ALA A 139 -2.85 -9.18 12.54
N TRP A 140 -1.67 -8.85 13.08
CA TRP A 140 -0.40 -9.33 12.53
C TRP A 140 -0.29 -10.86 12.56
N ASN A 141 -0.82 -11.53 13.58
CA ASN A 141 -0.89 -13.00 13.61
C ASN A 141 -1.77 -13.58 12.48
N LEU A 142 -2.86 -12.91 12.10
CA LEU A 142 -3.68 -13.29 10.95
C LEU A 142 -2.96 -13.02 9.62
N ALA A 143 -2.21 -11.91 9.54
CA ALA A 143 -1.35 -11.64 8.38
C ALA A 143 -0.27 -12.71 8.22
N GLU A 144 0.43 -13.12 9.30
CA GLU A 144 1.41 -14.21 9.27
C GLU A 144 0.80 -15.52 8.76
N GLN A 145 -0.37 -15.90 9.26
CA GLN A 145 -1.09 -17.10 8.82
C GLN A 145 -1.46 -17.03 7.33
N GLY A 146 -1.97 -15.90 6.87
CA GLY A 146 -2.27 -15.70 5.45
C GLY A 146 -1.01 -15.80 4.58
N ILE A 147 0.12 -15.25 5.01
CA ILE A 147 1.40 -15.35 4.27
C ILE A 147 1.84 -16.81 4.17
N ARG A 148 1.74 -17.57 5.27
CA ARG A 148 2.08 -19.00 5.27
C ARG A 148 1.18 -19.79 4.34
N ALA A 149 -0.13 -19.53 4.35
CA ALA A 149 -1.07 -20.19 3.43
C ALA A 149 -0.72 -19.91 1.96
N VAL A 150 -0.35 -18.67 1.63
CA VAL A 150 0.15 -18.32 0.29
C VAL A 150 1.46 -19.06 -0.02
N LEU A 151 2.42 -19.07 0.91
CA LEU A 151 3.72 -19.72 0.75
C LEU A 151 3.62 -21.24 0.53
N GLU A 152 2.66 -21.90 1.19
CA GLU A 152 2.34 -23.32 1.01
C GLU A 152 1.85 -23.62 -0.42
N GLY A 153 1.14 -22.66 -1.04
CA GLY A 153 0.66 -22.77 -2.42
C GLY A 153 1.70 -22.50 -3.50
N VAL A 154 2.84 -21.87 -3.19
CA VAL A 154 3.88 -21.56 -4.18
C VAL A 154 4.77 -22.79 -4.42
N PRO A 155 4.94 -23.28 -5.67
CA PRO A 155 5.80 -24.43 -5.95
C PRO A 155 7.27 -24.20 -5.54
N ILE A 156 8.03 -25.28 -5.35
CA ILE A 156 9.45 -25.22 -4.99
C ILE A 156 10.35 -25.16 -6.24
N SER A 157 9.79 -25.34 -7.44
CA SER A 157 10.54 -25.56 -8.69
C SER A 157 10.39 -24.41 -9.69
N GLY A 158 11.42 -23.57 -9.81
CA GLY A 158 11.46 -22.48 -10.79
C GLY A 158 12.16 -21.25 -10.23
N GLN A 159 12.84 -20.46 -11.06
CA GLN A 159 13.53 -19.25 -10.58
C GLN A 159 12.55 -18.19 -10.05
N GLY A 160 11.42 -17.97 -10.73
CA GLY A 160 10.37 -17.05 -10.28
C GLY A 160 9.73 -17.47 -8.95
N ASP A 161 9.56 -18.78 -8.75
CA ASP A 161 9.00 -19.32 -7.51
C ASP A 161 9.96 -19.13 -6.33
N ALA A 162 11.27 -19.30 -6.54
CA ALA A 162 12.27 -19.07 -5.50
C ALA A 162 12.30 -17.61 -5.04
N GLU A 163 12.19 -16.66 -5.96
CA GLU A 163 12.13 -15.22 -5.64
C GLU A 163 10.85 -14.87 -4.87
N LEU A 164 9.69 -15.35 -5.32
CA LEU A 164 8.41 -15.13 -4.65
C LEU A 164 8.43 -15.71 -3.24
N ARG A 165 8.91 -16.96 -3.06
CA ARG A 165 9.05 -17.58 -1.73
C ARG A 165 10.00 -16.79 -0.83
N ALA A 166 11.11 -16.27 -1.36
CA ALA A 166 12.03 -15.44 -0.60
C ALA A 166 11.39 -14.11 -0.15
N ARG A 167 10.58 -13.48 -1.01
CA ARG A 167 9.82 -12.26 -0.68
C ARG A 167 8.77 -12.53 0.40
N LEU A 168 7.97 -13.59 0.24
CA LEU A 168 6.97 -14.02 1.23
C LEU A 168 7.61 -14.34 2.58
N GLY A 169 8.74 -15.05 2.59
CA GLY A 169 9.46 -15.35 3.83
C GLY A 169 10.04 -14.10 4.52
N ARG A 170 10.42 -13.05 3.77
CA ARG A 170 10.80 -11.76 4.37
C ARG A 170 9.59 -11.08 5.01
N LEU A 171 8.46 -11.04 4.31
CA LEU A 171 7.22 -10.44 4.81
C LEU A 171 6.72 -11.15 6.08
N GLU A 172 6.73 -12.49 6.09
CA GLU A 172 6.38 -13.29 7.27
C GLU A 172 7.20 -12.89 8.49
N ARG A 173 8.53 -12.75 8.33
CA ARG A 173 9.42 -12.35 9.43
C ARG A 173 9.15 -10.95 9.93
N LEU A 174 8.84 -10.00 9.04
CA LEU A 174 8.53 -8.62 9.40
C LEU A 174 7.24 -8.55 10.24
N VAL A 175 6.16 -9.14 9.73
CA VAL A 175 4.87 -9.18 10.44
C VAL A 175 4.99 -9.87 11.79
N ARG A 176 5.71 -11.01 11.85
CA ARG A 176 5.98 -11.72 13.10
C ARG A 176 6.79 -10.89 14.08
N ALA A 177 7.76 -10.09 13.61
CA ALA A 177 8.54 -9.21 14.47
C ALA A 177 7.66 -8.14 15.12
N LYS A 178 6.75 -7.52 14.35
CA LYS A 178 5.75 -6.55 14.87
C LYS A 178 4.89 -7.18 15.97
N GLN A 179 4.31 -8.36 15.69
CA GLN A 179 3.50 -9.11 16.65
C GLN A 179 4.26 -9.39 17.95
N LEU A 180 5.49 -9.90 17.85
CA LEU A 180 6.27 -10.28 19.01
C LEU A 180 6.72 -9.08 19.84
N ALA A 181 7.06 -7.95 19.20
CA ALA A 181 7.36 -6.70 19.90
C ALA A 181 6.14 -6.21 20.70
N ALA A 182 4.96 -6.17 20.06
CA ALA A 182 3.72 -5.79 20.72
C ALA A 182 3.37 -6.66 21.93
N LEU A 183 3.52 -7.99 21.82
CA LEU A 183 3.28 -8.92 22.93
C LEU A 183 4.27 -8.76 24.09
N ARG A 184 5.47 -8.23 23.84
CA ARG A 184 6.47 -7.90 24.87
C ARG A 184 6.30 -6.50 25.45
N GLY A 185 5.36 -5.70 24.94
CA GLY A 185 5.21 -4.29 25.30
C GLY A 185 6.32 -3.40 24.74
N GLU A 186 7.03 -3.86 23.71
CA GLU A 186 8.02 -3.09 22.95
C GLU A 186 7.35 -2.34 21.79
N GLU A 187 8.03 -1.34 21.24
CA GLU A 187 7.56 -0.60 20.06
C GLU A 187 7.88 -1.41 18.77
N PRO A 188 6.87 -1.87 18.02
CA PRO A 188 7.03 -2.54 16.74
C PRO A 188 7.38 -1.55 15.64
N GLU A 189 8.09 -2.04 14.62
CA GLU A 189 8.40 -1.28 13.41
C GLU A 189 7.17 -1.26 12.49
N VAL A 190 6.24 -0.34 12.73
CA VAL A 190 5.08 -0.08 11.86
C VAL A 190 5.46 0.77 10.65
N ALA A 191 4.63 0.76 9.61
CA ALA A 191 4.86 1.56 8.42
C ALA A 191 4.95 3.09 8.70
N PRO A 192 5.60 3.86 7.80
CA PRO A 192 5.67 5.31 7.92
C PRO A 192 4.28 5.97 7.95
N HIS A 193 4.08 6.95 8.83
CA HIS A 193 2.81 7.64 9.02
C HIS A 193 3.01 9.06 9.55
N GLY A 194 1.98 9.91 9.45
CA GLY A 194 1.94 11.23 10.07
C GLY A 194 1.35 12.32 9.18
N PRO A 195 1.21 13.57 9.68
CA PRO A 195 0.80 14.69 8.85
C PRO A 195 1.88 14.96 7.81
N ILE A 196 1.64 14.53 6.57
CA ILE A 196 2.57 14.78 5.48
C ILE A 196 2.37 16.23 5.04
N ASN A 197 3.44 17.02 5.12
CA ASN A 197 3.44 18.41 4.72
C ASN A 197 3.18 18.48 3.21
N THR A 198 1.95 18.81 2.80
CA THR A 198 1.53 18.89 1.38
C THR A 198 2.17 20.06 0.62
N ALA A 199 3.19 20.69 1.19
CA ALA A 199 3.80 21.93 0.74
C ALA A 199 5.21 21.75 0.14
N GLU A 200 5.65 20.53 -0.16
CA GLU A 200 6.83 20.38 -1.02
C GLU A 200 6.42 20.56 -2.49
N PRO A 201 6.97 21.56 -3.21
CA PRO A 201 6.77 21.64 -4.64
C PRO A 201 7.44 20.43 -5.28
N HIS A 202 6.69 19.66 -6.06
CA HIS A 202 7.26 18.70 -7.00
C HIS A 202 8.21 19.44 -7.94
N GLU A 203 9.51 19.38 -7.68
CA GLU A 203 10.50 19.68 -8.69
C GLU A 203 10.50 18.48 -9.65
N PRO A 204 10.13 18.64 -10.93
CA PRO A 204 10.19 17.54 -11.88
C PRO A 204 11.65 17.07 -12.00
N PRO A 205 11.90 15.78 -12.25
CA PRO A 205 13.27 15.28 -12.41
C PRO A 205 13.98 16.13 -13.46
N ALA A 206 15.16 16.64 -13.08
CA ALA A 206 15.99 17.45 -13.96
C ALA A 206 16.11 16.75 -15.32
N ARG A 207 15.66 17.43 -16.39
CA ARG A 207 15.89 16.95 -17.75
C ARG A 207 17.38 16.67 -17.87
N ALA A 208 17.71 15.44 -18.28
CA ALA A 208 19.05 15.08 -18.67
C ALA A 208 19.60 16.20 -19.57
N THR A 209 20.66 16.85 -19.10
CA THR A 209 21.33 17.87 -19.89
C THR A 209 21.76 17.25 -21.20
N ASP A 210 21.39 17.92 -22.27
CA ASP A 210 21.71 17.63 -23.66
C ASP A 210 23.25 17.53 -23.78
N GLU A 211 23.78 16.30 -23.68
CA GLU A 211 25.18 16.03 -24.00
C GLU A 211 25.33 16.23 -25.51
N GLN A 212 25.85 17.41 -25.88
CA GLN A 212 26.33 17.66 -27.23
C GLN A 212 27.31 16.55 -27.64
N PRO A 213 27.14 15.93 -28.82
CA PRO A 213 28.11 14.97 -29.32
C PRO A 213 29.45 15.70 -29.58
N PRO A 214 30.60 15.07 -29.30
CA PRO A 214 31.89 15.71 -29.48
C PRO A 214 32.15 16.03 -30.96
N PRO A 215 32.85 17.13 -31.27
CA PRO A 215 33.08 17.57 -32.64
C PRO A 215 33.96 16.56 -33.37
N GLY A 216 33.52 16.18 -34.57
CA GLY A 216 34.25 15.31 -35.46
C GLY A 216 35.63 15.86 -35.79
N LYS A 217 36.66 15.02 -35.69
CA LYS A 217 37.92 15.21 -36.40
C LYS A 217 37.78 14.57 -37.78
N LEU A 218 37.55 15.42 -38.78
CA LEU A 218 38.09 15.21 -40.11
C LEU A 218 39.61 15.34 -40.02
N LEU A 219 40.34 14.44 -40.69
CA LEU A 219 41.37 14.72 -41.71
C LEU A 219 42.34 13.54 -41.85
N HIS A 220 42.43 13.04 -43.11
CA HIS A 220 43.60 12.49 -43.84
C HIS A 220 44.42 11.34 -43.19
N GLU A 221 44.77 10.23 -43.84
CA GLU A 221 45.02 9.88 -45.25
C GLU A 221 44.62 8.43 -45.53
#